data_AF-A0A1B6ATC4-F1
#
_entry.id   AF-A0A1B6ATC4-F1
#
_cell.length_a   1.000
_cell.length_b   1.000
_cell.length_c   1.000
_cell.angle_alpha   90.00
_cell.angle_beta   90.00
_cell.angle_gamma   90.00
#
_symmetry.space_group_name_H-M   'P 1'
#
loop_
_entity.id
_entity.type
_entity.pdbx_description
1 polymer ?
#
loop_
_entity_poly.entity_id
_entity_poly.type
_entity_poly.pdbx_seq_one_letter_code
_entity_poly.pdbx_strand_id
1 'polypeptide(L)'
;MSRPYEDALPLVHRALTAGVRARVETAAAVSTDLAGMDSTTVTLIAAQHGPVTGITVHPDGITEGGDMAYARALTTSGLRRVSFPLRAEHLPFTPAADRLPATDEPAPSAVVWAMLSAQLHTAMLDGSVCHLTGDGGDNLFLAPPAHLADLARRGRLLKVAADAQAWAHLRKISPWPVLKFALRGEAARLARPWLARPPWVTTTAAAGAVNAAAGNDADAVLVADVRGAARLASADVQLADALGIELHNPYFDGALLDAVVSVPSWRRFSVRRYKPMLVDSIGDLLPEEHRQRDTKGVFAADFHHGVRANLSRVLALADARLAGMGLIDPAPLRAAVHGVALGADTIWPSLLTVMSAEMWLEAVETAPATSWGPAKEVVA
;
A
#
# COMPACT_ATOMS: atom_id res chain seq x y z
N MET A 1 -20.07 -4.02 -21.93
CA MET A 1 -19.11 -4.49 -22.95
C MET A 1 -17.72 -4.06 -22.53
N SER A 2 -16.73 -4.94 -22.56
CA SER A 2 -15.34 -4.59 -22.22
C SER A 2 -14.71 -3.72 -23.31
N ARG A 3 -13.98 -2.67 -22.92
CA ARG A 3 -13.27 -1.76 -23.82
C ARG A 3 -11.95 -2.39 -24.31
N PRO A 4 -11.49 -2.06 -25.53
CA PRO A 4 -10.10 -2.27 -25.93
C PRO A 4 -9.12 -1.61 -24.94
N TYR A 5 -7.90 -2.16 -24.84
CA TYR A 5 -6.87 -1.66 -23.93
C TYR A 5 -6.51 -0.20 -24.23
N GLU A 6 -6.28 0.13 -25.50
CA GLU A 6 -5.89 1.49 -25.91
C GLU A 6 -6.97 2.54 -25.64
N ASP A 7 -8.24 2.17 -25.76
CA ASP A 7 -9.37 3.09 -25.50
C ASP A 7 -9.50 3.44 -24.01
N ALA A 8 -8.92 2.63 -23.12
CA ALA A 8 -8.94 2.87 -21.68
C ALA A 8 -7.76 3.73 -21.20
N LEU A 9 -6.64 3.77 -21.92
CA LEU A 9 -5.45 4.54 -21.50
C LEU A 9 -5.75 6.03 -21.30
N PRO A 10 -6.48 6.73 -22.19
CA PRO A 10 -6.86 8.13 -21.97
C PRO A 10 -7.79 8.32 -20.77
N LEU A 11 -8.59 7.32 -20.41
CA LEU A 11 -9.47 7.36 -19.24
C LEU A 11 -8.66 7.22 -17.95
N VAL A 12 -7.68 6.31 -17.93
CA VAL A 12 -6.74 6.14 -16.81
C VAL A 12 -5.96 7.44 -16.60
N HIS A 13 -5.36 7.99 -17.65
CA HIS A 13 -4.65 9.27 -17.60
C HIS A 13 -5.57 10.37 -17.05
N ARG A 14 -6.76 10.56 -17.65
CA ARG A 14 -7.70 11.62 -17.24
C ARG A 14 -8.13 11.48 -15.78
N ALA A 15 -8.49 10.28 -15.34
CA ALA A 15 -8.98 10.05 -13.98
C ALA A 15 -7.87 10.34 -12.95
N LEU A 16 -6.65 9.84 -13.18
CA LEU A 16 -5.54 10.11 -12.26
C LEU A 16 -5.14 11.59 -12.27
N THR A 17 -5.08 12.24 -13.45
CA THR A 17 -4.83 13.67 -13.55
C THR A 17 -5.88 14.49 -12.81
N ALA A 18 -7.17 14.19 -12.99
CA ALA A 18 -8.25 14.90 -12.32
C ALA A 18 -8.19 14.73 -10.79
N GLY A 19 -7.91 13.52 -10.31
CA GLY A 19 -7.80 13.23 -8.87
C GLY A 19 -6.67 14.01 -8.20
N VAL A 20 -5.50 14.10 -8.83
CA VAL A 20 -4.36 14.89 -8.31
C VAL A 20 -4.63 16.39 -8.45
N ARG A 21 -5.05 16.85 -9.63
CA ARG A 21 -5.34 18.26 -9.92
C ARG A 21 -6.30 18.86 -8.90
N ALA A 22 -7.39 18.15 -8.60
CA ALA A 22 -8.41 18.62 -7.68
C ALA A 22 -7.86 18.96 -6.28
N ARG A 23 -6.77 18.31 -5.85
CA ARG A 23 -6.14 18.55 -4.54
C ARG A 23 -5.08 19.64 -4.60
N VAL A 24 -4.35 19.72 -5.71
CA VAL A 24 -3.34 20.76 -5.93
C VAL A 24 -3.97 22.13 -6.13
N GLU A 25 -5.11 22.22 -6.82
CA GLU A 25 -5.79 23.50 -7.05
C GLU A 25 -6.51 24.02 -5.79
N THR A 26 -6.85 23.16 -4.83
CA THR A 26 -7.54 23.56 -3.59
C THR A 26 -6.59 23.85 -2.42
N ALA A 27 -5.44 23.17 -2.38
CA ALA A 27 -4.48 23.32 -1.29
C ALA A 27 -3.52 24.50 -1.54
N ALA A 28 -3.16 25.21 -0.46
CA ALA A 28 -2.20 26.31 -0.55
C ALA A 28 -0.77 25.84 -0.84
N ALA A 29 -0.41 24.66 -0.36
CA ALA A 29 0.90 24.04 -0.54
C ALA A 29 0.78 22.51 -0.45
N VAL A 30 1.36 21.82 -1.42
CA VAL A 30 1.28 20.36 -1.56
C VAL A 30 2.65 19.74 -1.50
N SER A 31 2.73 18.61 -0.80
CA SER A 31 3.85 17.70 -0.85
C SER A 31 3.43 16.34 -1.38
N THR A 32 4.41 15.56 -1.84
CA THR A 32 4.20 14.21 -2.35
C THR A 32 5.32 13.30 -1.89
N ASP A 33 5.06 12.00 -1.81
CA ASP A 33 6.14 11.03 -1.85
C ASP A 33 6.86 11.07 -3.20
N LEU A 34 8.17 10.80 -3.21
CA LEU A 34 8.98 10.81 -4.43
C LEU A 34 10.02 9.68 -4.40
N ALA A 35 10.05 8.88 -5.47
CA ALA A 35 11.06 7.87 -5.89
C ALA A 35 10.40 6.58 -6.42
N GLY A 36 9.21 6.24 -5.94
CA GLY A 36 8.41 5.14 -6.47
C GLY A 36 7.79 5.50 -7.81
N MET A 37 7.42 4.52 -8.64
CA MET A 37 6.74 4.80 -9.92
C MET A 37 5.39 5.50 -9.70
N ASP A 38 4.61 5.06 -8.71
CA ASP A 38 3.29 5.62 -8.43
C ASP A 38 3.41 7.05 -7.88
N SER A 39 4.25 7.23 -6.87
CA SER A 39 4.46 8.52 -6.23
C SER A 39 5.17 9.53 -7.15
N THR A 40 6.05 9.07 -8.05
CA THR A 40 6.63 9.90 -9.12
C THR A 40 5.57 10.33 -10.13
N THR A 41 4.62 9.45 -10.48
CA THR A 41 3.51 9.80 -11.36
C THR A 41 2.63 10.89 -10.73
N VAL A 42 2.29 10.74 -9.44
CA VAL A 42 1.55 11.75 -8.68
C VAL A 42 2.31 13.07 -8.61
N THR A 43 3.62 13.02 -8.33
CA THR A 43 4.49 14.20 -8.28
C THR A 43 4.53 14.95 -9.62
N LEU A 44 4.64 14.22 -10.74
CA LEU A 44 4.65 14.80 -12.08
C LEU A 44 3.37 15.54 -12.41
N ILE A 45 2.23 14.90 -12.15
CA ILE A 45 0.93 15.49 -12.39
C ILE A 45 0.74 16.71 -11.47
N ALA A 46 1.14 16.60 -10.20
CA ALA A 46 1.03 17.70 -9.26
C ALA A 46 1.85 18.92 -9.71
N ALA A 47 3.09 18.70 -10.14
CA ALA A 47 3.99 19.75 -10.63
C ALA A 47 3.47 20.48 -11.88
N GLN A 48 2.59 19.87 -12.68
CA GLN A 48 1.94 20.52 -13.82
C GLN A 48 0.83 21.49 -13.41
N HIS A 49 0.30 21.34 -12.20
CA HIS A 49 -0.83 22.12 -11.69
C HIS A 49 -0.44 23.13 -10.60
N GLY A 50 0.77 23.02 -10.03
CA GLY A 50 1.31 23.98 -9.09
C GLY A 50 2.68 23.58 -8.54
N PRO A 51 3.34 24.46 -7.76
CA PRO A 51 4.54 24.10 -7.03
C PRO A 51 4.28 22.93 -6.07
N VAL A 52 5.21 21.98 -6.00
CA VAL A 52 5.08 20.77 -5.19
C VAL A 52 6.40 20.41 -4.51
N THR A 53 6.31 19.93 -3.28
CA THR A 53 7.46 19.40 -2.52
C THR A 53 7.47 17.87 -2.58
N GLY A 54 8.38 17.30 -3.36
CA GLY A 54 8.61 15.85 -3.40
C GLY A 54 9.56 15.41 -2.28
N ILE A 55 9.08 14.55 -1.39
CA ILE A 55 9.84 14.00 -0.26
C ILE A 55 10.35 12.61 -0.62
N THR A 56 11.66 12.42 -0.53
CA THR A 56 12.30 11.13 -0.79
C THR A 56 12.86 10.53 0.49
N VAL A 57 12.25 9.43 0.92
CA VAL A 57 12.74 8.61 2.03
C VAL A 57 13.90 7.75 1.54
N HIS A 58 15.01 7.73 2.26
CA HIS A 58 16.18 6.92 1.91
C HIS A 58 16.95 6.46 3.15
N PRO A 59 17.73 5.36 3.08
CA PRO A 59 18.60 4.96 4.18
C PRO A 59 19.62 6.05 4.52
N ASP A 60 19.86 6.29 5.81
CA ASP A 60 20.83 7.29 6.25
C ASP A 60 22.25 6.98 5.72
N GLY A 61 22.97 8.02 5.33
CA GLY A 61 24.28 7.92 4.67
C GLY A 61 24.26 7.42 3.21
N ILE A 62 23.15 6.87 2.71
CA ILE A 62 23.01 6.44 1.31
C ILE A 62 22.30 7.53 0.52
N THR A 63 23.08 8.31 -0.24
CA THR A 63 22.55 9.46 -1.03
C THR A 63 22.51 9.20 -2.53
N GLU A 64 23.01 8.05 -2.98
CA GLU A 64 23.10 7.65 -4.40
C GLU A 64 22.56 6.23 -4.61
N GLY A 65 22.09 5.97 -5.83
CA GLY A 65 21.50 4.67 -6.20
C GLY A 65 20.09 4.46 -5.64
N GLY A 66 19.50 3.31 -5.97
CA GLY A 66 18.16 2.94 -5.51
C GLY A 66 17.11 4.02 -5.77
N ASP A 67 16.28 4.27 -4.76
CA ASP A 67 15.21 5.27 -4.82
C ASP A 67 15.71 6.71 -5.01
N MET A 68 16.93 7.03 -4.55
CA MET A 68 17.55 8.34 -4.79
C MET A 68 17.85 8.58 -6.28
N ALA A 69 18.23 7.53 -7.03
CA ALA A 69 18.44 7.66 -8.47
C ALA A 69 17.13 8.01 -9.19
N TYR A 70 16.03 7.34 -8.82
CA TYR A 70 14.69 7.60 -9.37
C TYR A 70 14.16 8.99 -9.02
N ALA A 71 14.38 9.47 -7.80
CA ALA A 71 14.01 10.81 -7.37
C ALA A 71 14.82 11.91 -8.09
N ARG A 72 16.11 11.68 -8.33
CA ARG A 72 17.00 12.61 -9.04
C ARG A 72 16.72 12.65 -10.54
N ALA A 73 16.38 11.50 -11.15
CA ALA A 73 16.03 11.41 -12.57
C ALA A 73 14.80 12.26 -12.92
N LEU A 74 13.88 12.45 -11.97
CA LEU A 74 12.70 13.25 -12.18
C LEU A 74 13.04 14.73 -12.32
N THR A 75 12.96 15.30 -13.53
CA THR A 75 13.16 16.74 -13.76
C THR A 75 11.87 17.39 -14.25
N THR A 76 11.27 18.23 -13.42
CA THR A 76 10.06 19.00 -13.77
C THR A 76 10.10 20.39 -13.13
N SER A 77 9.50 21.37 -13.78
CA SER A 77 9.34 22.72 -13.22
C SER A 77 8.41 22.71 -12.02
N GLY A 78 8.70 23.50 -11.00
CA GLY A 78 7.85 23.58 -9.80
C GLY A 78 8.08 22.49 -8.76
N LEU A 79 8.97 21.52 -9.02
CA LEU A 79 9.35 20.51 -8.02
C LEU A 79 10.49 20.99 -7.12
N ARG A 80 10.19 21.14 -5.83
CA ARG A 80 11.17 21.21 -4.74
C ARG A 80 11.40 19.80 -4.21
N ARG A 81 12.66 19.39 -4.02
CA ARG A 81 12.99 18.07 -3.48
C ARG A 81 13.47 18.19 -2.04
N VAL A 82 12.93 17.34 -1.18
CA VAL A 82 13.32 17.23 0.22
C VAL A 82 13.75 15.79 0.49
N SER A 83 14.96 15.61 1.01
CA SER A 83 15.47 14.29 1.40
C SER A 83 15.11 14.00 2.86
N PHE A 84 14.59 12.79 3.12
CA PHE A 84 14.29 12.30 4.46
C PHE A 84 15.16 11.06 4.77
N PRO A 85 16.29 11.23 5.48
CA PRO A 85 17.16 10.12 5.87
C PRO A 85 16.52 9.28 6.99
N LEU A 86 16.43 7.97 6.78
CA LEU A 86 15.96 6.99 7.77
C LEU A 86 17.04 6.73 8.81
N ARG A 87 16.84 7.32 9.99
CA ARG A 87 17.67 7.14 11.17
C ARG A 87 17.11 6.08 12.09
N ALA A 88 17.82 5.75 13.17
CA ALA A 88 17.40 4.76 14.15
C ALA A 88 16.02 5.09 14.77
N GLU A 89 15.75 6.37 15.01
CA GLU A 89 14.45 6.86 15.50
C GLU A 89 13.29 6.64 14.52
N HIS A 90 13.58 6.45 13.23
CA HIS A 90 12.59 6.23 12.17
C HIS A 90 12.39 4.74 11.84
N LEU A 91 13.10 3.83 12.52
CA LEU A 91 12.93 2.40 12.26
C LEU A 91 11.52 1.92 12.63
N PRO A 92 10.99 0.89 11.94
CA PRO A 92 9.73 0.28 12.33
C PRO A 92 9.72 -0.17 13.79
N PHE A 93 8.55 -0.02 14.43
CA PHE A 93 8.28 -0.30 15.84
C PHE A 93 8.96 0.61 16.86
N THR A 94 9.79 1.56 16.43
CA THR A 94 10.40 2.55 17.32
C THR A 94 9.32 3.46 17.93
N PRO A 95 9.38 3.79 19.23
CA PRO A 95 8.48 4.77 19.84
C PRO A 95 8.59 6.14 19.16
N ALA A 96 7.44 6.71 18.79
CA ALA A 96 7.34 8.04 18.19
C ALA A 96 7.28 9.14 19.28
N ALA A 97 7.68 10.35 18.92
CA ALA A 97 7.48 11.54 19.77
C ALA A 97 5.98 11.89 19.89
N ASP A 98 5.27 11.86 18.76
CA ASP A 98 3.82 11.98 18.73
C ASP A 98 3.18 10.68 19.16
N ARG A 99 2.19 10.78 20.04
CA ARG A 99 1.39 9.62 20.42
C ARG A 99 0.60 9.11 19.22
N LEU A 100 0.57 7.80 19.01
CA LEU A 100 -0.28 7.18 18.00
C LEU A 100 -1.76 7.52 18.29
N PRO A 101 -2.45 8.22 17.39
CA PRO A 101 -3.86 8.54 17.58
C PRO A 101 -4.74 7.30 17.44
N ALA A 102 -5.90 7.32 18.09
CA ALA A 102 -6.93 6.31 17.90
C ALA A 102 -7.68 6.61 16.60
N THR A 103 -7.65 5.65 15.67
CA THR A 103 -8.35 5.68 14.39
C THR A 103 -9.57 4.75 14.44
N ASP A 104 -10.42 4.78 13.42
CA ASP A 104 -11.59 3.89 13.36
C ASP A 104 -11.19 2.42 13.20
N GLU A 105 -10.04 2.17 12.59
CA GLU A 105 -9.50 0.83 12.31
C GLU A 105 -7.97 0.82 12.41
N PRO A 106 -7.34 -0.38 12.56
CA PRO A 106 -5.90 -0.50 12.55
C PRO A 106 -5.26 0.07 11.27
N ALA A 107 -4.59 1.21 11.41
CA ALA A 107 -3.86 1.85 10.34
C ALA A 107 -2.60 1.03 9.97
N PRO A 108 -2.37 0.68 8.69
CA PRO A 108 -1.16 -0.02 8.28
C PRO A 108 0.13 0.69 8.69
N SER A 109 0.10 2.02 8.73
CA SER A 109 1.27 2.82 9.08
C SER A 109 1.52 2.90 10.59
N ALA A 110 0.69 2.29 11.44
CA ALA A 110 0.92 2.28 12.89
C ALA A 110 2.30 1.72 13.26
N VAL A 111 2.73 0.63 12.62
CA VAL A 111 4.05 0.01 12.87
C VAL A 111 5.22 0.89 12.42
N VAL A 112 4.99 1.85 11.55
CA VAL A 112 5.99 2.84 11.09
C VAL A 112 5.62 4.25 11.54
N TRP A 113 4.82 4.39 12.61
CA TRP A 113 4.27 5.69 13.02
C TRP A 113 5.35 6.73 13.28
N ALA A 114 6.47 6.35 13.91
CA ALA A 114 7.59 7.26 14.16
C ALA A 114 8.20 7.83 12.86
N MET A 115 8.25 7.03 11.79
CA MET A 115 8.71 7.46 10.47
C MET A 115 7.66 8.34 9.80
N LEU A 116 6.41 7.88 9.75
CA LEU A 116 5.32 8.60 9.08
C LEU A 116 5.11 9.99 9.70
N SER A 117 5.02 10.08 11.02
CA SER A 117 4.82 11.38 11.69
C SER A 117 5.99 12.33 11.45
N ALA A 118 7.23 11.85 11.54
CA ALA A 118 8.43 12.66 11.26
C ALA A 118 8.50 13.12 9.79
N GLN A 119 8.09 12.27 8.84
CA GLN A 119 8.01 12.63 7.42
C GLN A 119 6.94 13.70 7.19
N LEU A 120 5.75 13.55 7.78
CA LEU A 120 4.66 14.53 7.67
C LEU A 120 5.02 15.86 8.34
N HIS A 121 5.69 15.85 9.50
CA HIS A 121 6.25 17.06 10.09
C HIS A 121 7.27 17.74 9.17
N THR A 122 8.11 16.96 8.48
CA THR A 122 9.04 17.51 7.48
C THR A 122 8.29 18.19 6.33
N ALA A 123 7.18 17.62 5.88
CA ALA A 123 6.30 18.24 4.89
C ALA A 123 5.71 19.56 5.41
N MET A 124 5.20 19.57 6.64
CA MET A 124 4.60 20.74 7.28
C MET A 124 5.61 21.87 7.50
N LEU A 125 6.85 21.54 7.89
CA LEU A 125 7.95 22.49 8.02
C LEU A 125 8.34 23.13 6.67
N ASP A 126 8.11 22.42 5.57
CA ASP A 126 8.23 22.96 4.20
C ASP A 126 7.02 23.81 3.78
N GLY A 127 6.03 23.96 4.65
CA GLY A 127 4.80 24.73 4.44
C GLY A 127 3.64 23.92 3.87
N SER A 128 3.80 22.62 3.68
CA SER A 128 2.76 21.76 3.11
C SER A 128 1.57 21.61 4.06
N VAL A 129 0.36 21.76 3.53
CA VAL A 129 -0.91 21.48 4.25
C VAL A 129 -1.61 20.24 3.71
N CYS A 130 -1.16 19.74 2.55
CA CYS A 130 -1.70 18.57 1.88
C CYS A 130 -0.57 17.65 1.42
N HIS A 131 -0.66 16.35 1.70
CA HIS A 131 0.32 15.35 1.28
C HIS A 131 -0.35 14.30 0.37
N LEU A 132 0.22 14.05 -0.82
CA LEU A 132 -0.26 13.03 -1.75
C LEU A 132 0.69 11.84 -1.81
N THR A 133 0.16 10.64 -1.65
CA THR A 133 0.97 9.40 -1.73
C THR A 133 0.73 8.66 -3.05
N GLY A 134 1.56 7.65 -3.30
CA GLY A 134 1.35 6.66 -4.36
C GLY A 134 0.47 5.46 -3.94
N ASP A 135 -0.15 5.49 -2.75
CA ASP A 135 -0.87 4.34 -2.22
C ASP A 135 -2.07 3.95 -3.09
N GLY A 136 -2.22 2.65 -3.33
CA GLY A 136 -3.22 2.07 -4.22
C GLY A 136 -2.73 1.78 -5.64
N GLY A 137 -1.60 2.36 -6.08
CA GLY A 137 -1.04 2.12 -7.41
C GLY A 137 -0.66 0.66 -7.65
N ASP A 138 -0.07 0.00 -6.64
CA ASP A 138 0.24 -1.44 -6.70
C ASP A 138 -1.03 -2.31 -6.80
N ASN A 139 -2.09 -1.99 -6.06
CA ASN A 139 -3.37 -2.72 -6.10
C ASN A 139 -3.99 -2.67 -7.51
N LEU A 140 -3.93 -1.49 -8.16
CA LEU A 140 -4.50 -1.30 -9.49
C LEU A 140 -3.63 -1.90 -10.62
N PHE A 141 -2.31 -1.73 -10.56
CA PHE A 141 -1.42 -1.98 -11.71
C PHE A 141 -0.48 -3.18 -11.55
N LEU A 142 -0.42 -3.80 -10.36
CA LEU A 142 0.32 -5.03 -10.07
C LEU A 142 -0.56 -6.12 -9.45
N ALA A 143 -1.83 -6.16 -9.86
CA ALA A 143 -2.79 -7.12 -9.33
C ALA A 143 -2.29 -8.58 -9.49
N PRO A 144 -2.64 -9.46 -8.55
CA PRO A 144 -2.23 -10.86 -8.58
C PRO A 144 -2.90 -11.63 -9.74
N PRO A 145 -2.47 -12.87 -10.06
CA PRO A 145 -2.86 -13.60 -11.29
C PRO A 145 -4.32 -14.12 -11.33
N ALA A 146 -5.28 -13.36 -10.81
CA ALA A 146 -6.70 -13.72 -10.80
C ALA A 146 -7.28 -13.84 -12.23
N HIS A 147 -6.71 -13.15 -13.23
CA HIS A 147 -7.11 -13.23 -14.64
C HIS A 147 -7.01 -14.65 -15.23
N LEU A 148 -6.21 -15.53 -14.63
CA LEU A 148 -6.11 -16.94 -15.04
C LEU A 148 -7.45 -17.68 -14.90
N ALA A 149 -8.25 -17.36 -13.89
CA ALA A 149 -9.59 -17.93 -13.72
C ALA A 149 -10.54 -17.53 -14.86
N ASP A 150 -10.45 -16.27 -15.31
CA ASP A 150 -11.25 -15.78 -16.44
C ASP A 150 -10.81 -16.41 -17.78
N LEU A 151 -9.50 -16.59 -17.97
CA LEU A 151 -8.95 -17.28 -19.13
C LEU A 151 -9.38 -18.75 -19.17
N ALA A 152 -9.36 -19.44 -18.03
CA ALA A 152 -9.83 -20.82 -17.91
C ALA A 152 -11.33 -20.94 -18.23
N ARG A 153 -12.16 -20.04 -17.67
CA ARG A 153 -13.61 -19.98 -17.96
C ARG A 153 -13.91 -19.77 -19.45
N ARG A 154 -13.01 -19.10 -20.17
CA ARG A 154 -13.10 -18.84 -21.63
C ARG A 154 -12.45 -19.93 -22.49
N GLY A 155 -11.99 -21.04 -21.91
CA GLY A 155 -11.37 -22.14 -22.64
C GLY A 155 -9.97 -21.84 -23.20
N ARG A 156 -9.31 -20.76 -22.76
CA ARG A 156 -7.98 -20.35 -23.28
C ARG A 156 -6.83 -21.07 -22.58
N LEU A 157 -6.86 -22.41 -22.57
CA LEU A 157 -5.99 -23.24 -21.74
C LEU A 157 -4.49 -23.07 -22.03
N LEU A 158 -4.09 -22.87 -23.29
CA LEU A 158 -2.69 -22.60 -23.63
C LEU A 158 -2.17 -21.30 -23.00
N LYS A 159 -3.01 -20.26 -22.95
CA LYS A 159 -2.64 -18.99 -22.30
C LYS A 159 -2.61 -19.14 -20.78
N VAL A 160 -3.53 -19.92 -20.20
CA VAL A 160 -3.50 -20.25 -18.76
C VAL A 160 -2.19 -20.94 -18.41
N ALA A 161 -1.77 -21.95 -19.19
CA ALA A 161 -0.52 -22.65 -18.97
C ALA A 161 0.70 -21.72 -19.06
N ALA A 162 0.79 -20.94 -20.13
CA ALA A 162 1.90 -20.00 -20.34
C ALA A 162 1.99 -18.94 -19.22
N ASP A 163 0.86 -18.34 -18.85
CA ASP A 163 0.84 -17.31 -17.82
C ASP A 163 1.09 -17.90 -16.43
N ALA A 164 0.51 -19.05 -16.10
CA ALA A 164 0.76 -19.73 -14.83
C ALA A 164 2.24 -20.09 -14.68
N GLN A 165 2.89 -20.57 -15.74
CA GLN A 165 4.33 -20.85 -15.73
C GLN A 165 5.16 -19.58 -15.53
N ALA A 166 4.83 -18.50 -16.25
CA ALA A 166 5.55 -17.25 -16.11
C ALA A 166 5.39 -16.63 -14.71
N TRP A 167 4.19 -16.67 -14.14
CA TRP A 167 3.93 -16.25 -12.76
C TRP A 167 4.65 -17.12 -11.73
N ALA A 168 4.63 -18.43 -11.92
CA ALA A 168 5.33 -19.38 -11.07
C ALA A 168 6.84 -19.12 -11.07
N HIS A 169 7.42 -18.84 -12.24
CA HIS A 169 8.82 -18.45 -12.37
C HIS A 169 9.12 -17.14 -11.65
N LEU A 170 8.33 -16.08 -11.90
CA LEU A 170 8.48 -14.77 -11.26
C LEU A 170 8.43 -14.86 -9.73
N ARG A 171 7.54 -15.71 -9.19
CA ARG A 171 7.34 -15.88 -7.74
C ARG A 171 8.14 -17.02 -7.13
N LYS A 172 8.95 -17.73 -7.92
CA LYS A 172 9.73 -18.91 -7.50
C LYS A 172 8.88 -19.98 -6.79
N ILE A 173 7.66 -20.20 -7.29
CA ILE A 173 6.72 -21.21 -6.77
C ILE A 173 6.45 -22.29 -7.82
N SER A 174 5.80 -23.38 -7.40
CA SER A 174 5.30 -24.39 -8.35
C SER A 174 4.14 -23.83 -9.18
N PRO A 175 4.07 -24.10 -10.50
CA PRO A 175 2.93 -23.72 -11.34
C PRO A 175 1.67 -24.54 -11.06
N TRP A 176 1.79 -25.72 -10.42
CA TRP A 176 0.67 -26.64 -10.24
C TRP A 176 -0.47 -26.09 -9.37
N PRO A 177 -0.22 -25.47 -8.19
CA PRO A 177 -1.28 -24.84 -7.42
C PRO A 177 -1.97 -23.71 -8.18
N VAL A 178 -1.20 -22.89 -8.93
CA VAL A 178 -1.72 -21.79 -9.74
C VAL A 178 -2.64 -22.33 -10.84
N LEU A 179 -2.21 -23.35 -11.57
CA LEU A 179 -3.03 -24.02 -12.59
C LEU A 179 -4.30 -24.63 -11.98
N LYS A 180 -4.17 -25.34 -10.85
CA LYS A 180 -5.30 -25.97 -10.17
C LYS A 180 -6.36 -24.96 -9.75
N PHE A 181 -5.97 -23.85 -9.14
CA PHE A 181 -6.91 -22.81 -8.73
C PHE A 181 -7.54 -22.09 -9.93
N ALA A 182 -6.76 -21.84 -10.99
CA ALA A 182 -7.29 -21.26 -12.22
C ALA A 182 -8.35 -22.14 -12.87
N LEU A 183 -8.07 -23.44 -13.04
CA LEU A 183 -9.00 -24.40 -13.65
C LEU A 183 -10.26 -24.64 -12.81
N ARG A 184 -10.19 -24.45 -11.49
CA ARG A 184 -11.35 -24.52 -10.58
C ARG A 184 -12.13 -23.22 -10.48
N GLY A 185 -11.68 -22.15 -11.14
CA GLY A 185 -12.32 -20.83 -11.04
C GLY A 185 -12.16 -20.18 -9.66
N GLU A 186 -11.16 -20.59 -8.87
CA GLU A 186 -10.90 -20.06 -7.51
C GLU A 186 -10.06 -18.77 -7.58
N ALA A 187 -10.59 -17.71 -8.22
CA ALA A 187 -9.88 -16.45 -8.45
C ALA A 187 -9.33 -15.81 -7.16
N ALA A 188 -10.11 -15.84 -6.07
CA ALA A 188 -9.67 -15.33 -4.77
C ALA A 188 -8.42 -16.06 -4.23
N ARG A 189 -8.25 -17.35 -4.55
CA ARG A 189 -7.06 -18.11 -4.14
C ARG A 189 -5.82 -17.80 -4.97
N LEU A 190 -6.02 -17.39 -6.23
CA LEU A 190 -4.96 -16.87 -7.08
C LEU A 190 -4.51 -15.49 -6.62
N ALA A 191 -5.42 -14.69 -6.08
CA ALA A 191 -5.10 -13.36 -5.56
C ALA A 191 -4.34 -13.35 -4.25
N ARG A 192 -4.51 -14.41 -3.45
CA ARG A 192 -3.87 -14.55 -2.15
C ARG A 192 -2.95 -15.79 -2.14
N PRO A 193 -1.83 -15.80 -2.88
CA PRO A 193 -0.97 -16.99 -2.95
C PRO A 193 -0.35 -17.39 -1.59
N TRP A 194 -0.47 -16.56 -0.55
CA TRP A 194 0.00 -16.78 0.83
C TRP A 194 -1.08 -17.33 1.78
N LEU A 195 -2.15 -17.91 1.24
CA LEU A 195 -3.33 -18.44 1.94
C LEU A 195 -3.06 -19.56 2.96
N ALA A 196 -1.81 -19.94 3.22
CA ALA A 196 -1.52 -20.65 4.45
C ALA A 196 -1.92 -19.70 5.59
N ARG A 197 -3.00 -20.03 6.30
CA ARG A 197 -3.37 -19.33 7.52
C ARG A 197 -2.10 -19.25 8.37
N PRO A 198 -1.64 -18.04 8.73
CA PRO A 198 -0.44 -17.93 9.55
C PRO A 198 -0.62 -18.78 10.81
N PRO A 199 0.43 -19.47 11.28
CA PRO A 199 0.30 -20.42 12.38
C PRO A 199 -0.21 -19.76 13.67
N TRP A 200 -0.04 -18.44 13.80
CA TRP A 200 -0.53 -17.64 14.91
C TRP A 200 -1.97 -17.15 14.81
N VAL A 201 -2.67 -17.33 13.69
CA VAL A 201 -4.09 -16.92 13.58
C VAL A 201 -4.98 -18.10 13.98
N THR A 202 -5.85 -17.89 14.97
CA THR A 202 -6.73 -18.97 15.46
C THR A 202 -7.81 -19.32 14.43
N THR A 203 -8.38 -20.52 14.55
CA THR A 203 -9.50 -20.98 13.71
C THR A 203 -10.70 -20.04 13.80
N THR A 204 -10.99 -19.53 15.00
CA THR A 204 -12.08 -18.59 15.27
C THR A 204 -11.92 -17.29 14.49
N ALA A 205 -10.73 -16.69 14.54
CA ALA A 205 -10.42 -15.48 13.76
C ALA A 205 -10.51 -15.74 12.25
N ALA A 206 -10.00 -16.89 11.78
CA ALA A 206 -10.06 -17.26 10.38
C ALA A 206 -11.48 -17.48 9.86
N ALA A 207 -12.39 -18.05 10.66
CA ALA A 207 -13.78 -18.30 10.26
C ALA A 207 -14.56 -16.99 9.98
N GLY A 208 -14.27 -15.92 10.74
CA GLY A 208 -14.88 -14.60 10.51
C GLY A 208 -14.45 -13.95 9.19
N ALA A 209 -13.20 -14.17 8.76
CA ALA A 209 -12.65 -13.56 7.54
C ALA A 209 -13.12 -14.22 6.23
N VAL A 210 -13.52 -15.50 6.27
CA VAL A 210 -13.92 -16.27 5.07
C VAL A 210 -15.30 -15.83 4.53
N ASN A 211 -16.14 -15.20 5.34
CA ASN A 211 -17.48 -14.75 4.94
C ASN A 211 -17.50 -13.44 4.11
N ALA A 212 -16.37 -12.74 3.99
CA ALA A 212 -16.25 -11.52 3.18
C ALA A 212 -15.82 -11.78 1.72
N ALA A 213 -16.11 -12.98 1.20
CA ALA A 213 -15.55 -13.43 -0.07
C ALA A 213 -15.98 -12.55 -1.26
N ALA A 214 -14.97 -11.91 -1.85
CA ALA A 214 -15.01 -11.33 -3.18
C ALA A 214 -15.56 -12.34 -4.21
N GLY A 215 -16.22 -11.86 -5.26
CA GLY A 215 -16.72 -12.72 -6.34
C GLY A 215 -15.63 -13.59 -6.98
N ASN A 216 -16.05 -14.62 -7.75
CA ASN A 216 -15.15 -15.64 -8.32
C ASN A 216 -14.51 -15.25 -9.66
N ASP A 217 -14.60 -14.00 -10.08
CA ASP A 217 -13.93 -13.47 -11.28
C ASP A 217 -12.82 -12.47 -10.90
N ALA A 218 -11.94 -12.17 -11.86
CA ALA A 218 -10.78 -11.33 -11.57
C ALA A 218 -11.16 -9.87 -11.23
N ASP A 219 -12.31 -9.39 -11.70
CA ASP A 219 -12.76 -8.01 -11.48
C ASP A 219 -13.29 -7.86 -10.07
N ALA A 220 -14.12 -8.80 -9.61
CA ALA A 220 -14.62 -8.82 -8.24
C ALA A 220 -13.47 -8.92 -7.22
N VAL A 221 -12.44 -9.71 -7.55
CA VAL A 221 -11.24 -9.84 -6.72
C VAL A 221 -10.44 -8.53 -6.67
N LEU A 222 -10.22 -7.88 -7.82
CA LEU A 222 -9.54 -6.58 -7.89
C LEU A 222 -10.31 -5.50 -7.12
N VAL A 223 -11.63 -5.41 -7.33
CA VAL A 223 -12.50 -4.44 -6.64
C VAL A 223 -12.47 -4.66 -5.13
N ALA A 224 -12.50 -5.91 -4.68
CA ALA A 224 -12.40 -6.22 -3.25
C ALA A 224 -11.03 -5.86 -2.66
N ASP A 225 -9.95 -6.09 -3.40
CA ASP A 225 -8.59 -5.71 -3.00
C ASP A 225 -8.44 -4.19 -2.87
N VAL A 226 -8.87 -3.44 -3.90
CA VAL A 226 -8.84 -1.97 -3.91
C VAL A 226 -9.71 -1.39 -2.80
N ARG A 227 -10.92 -1.94 -2.55
CA ARG A 227 -11.77 -1.51 -1.44
C ARG A 227 -11.14 -1.78 -0.08
N GLY A 228 -10.52 -2.94 0.10
CA GLY A 228 -9.80 -3.27 1.32
C GLY A 228 -8.64 -2.31 1.57
N ALA A 229 -7.83 -2.05 0.54
CA ALA A 229 -6.72 -1.11 0.61
C ALA A 229 -7.19 0.34 0.87
N ALA A 230 -8.26 0.80 0.20
CA ALA A 230 -8.83 2.13 0.42
C ALA A 230 -9.37 2.32 1.84
N ARG A 231 -10.01 1.30 2.41
CA ARG A 231 -10.47 1.29 3.81
C ARG A 231 -9.31 1.45 4.79
N LEU A 232 -8.24 0.67 4.60
CA LEU A 232 -7.03 0.77 5.44
C LEU A 232 -6.32 2.11 5.27
N ALA A 233 -6.24 2.62 4.04
CA ALA A 233 -5.67 3.93 3.76
C ALA A 233 -6.48 5.08 4.39
N SER A 234 -7.79 4.91 4.59
CA SER A 234 -8.61 5.86 5.35
C SER A 234 -8.17 5.97 6.82
N ALA A 235 -7.65 4.89 7.41
CA ALA A 235 -7.10 4.95 8.77
C ALA A 235 -5.75 5.71 8.78
N ASP A 236 -4.91 5.56 7.75
CA ASP A 236 -3.70 6.39 7.60
C ASP A 236 -4.03 7.87 7.37
N VAL A 237 -5.14 8.19 6.69
CA VAL A 237 -5.64 9.57 6.59
C VAL A 237 -5.99 10.14 7.96
N GLN A 238 -6.61 9.36 8.85
CA GLN A 238 -6.88 9.78 10.23
C GLN A 238 -5.61 9.98 11.05
N LEU A 239 -4.56 9.17 10.81
CA LEU A 239 -3.25 9.40 11.42
C LEU A 239 -2.67 10.76 11.03
N ALA A 240 -2.75 11.11 9.74
CA ALA A 240 -2.27 12.39 9.22
C ALA A 240 -3.13 13.58 9.69
N ASP A 241 -4.44 13.42 9.74
CA ASP A 241 -5.38 14.43 10.24
C ASP A 241 -5.09 14.80 11.70
N ALA A 242 -4.70 13.83 12.54
CA ALA A 242 -4.28 14.08 13.91
C ALA A 242 -3.01 14.95 14.03
N LEU A 243 -2.20 15.04 12.96
CA LEU A 243 -1.06 15.95 12.87
C LEU A 243 -1.42 17.29 12.21
N GLY A 244 -2.62 17.42 11.66
CA GLY A 244 -3.09 18.61 10.97
C GLY A 244 -2.65 18.73 9.50
N ILE A 245 -2.39 17.59 8.83
CA ILE A 245 -2.08 17.57 7.39
C ILE A 245 -3.09 16.70 6.62
N GLU A 246 -3.61 17.23 5.51
CA GLU A 246 -4.57 16.51 4.66
C GLU A 246 -3.84 15.47 3.80
N LEU A 247 -3.96 14.19 4.17
CA LEU A 247 -3.41 13.10 3.38
C LEU A 247 -4.40 12.65 2.30
N HIS A 248 -3.91 12.42 1.08
CA HIS A 248 -4.72 11.89 0.00
C HIS A 248 -4.01 10.83 -0.84
N ASN A 249 -4.82 9.90 -1.35
CA ASN A 249 -4.39 8.73 -2.11
C ASN A 249 -5.13 8.69 -3.47
N PRO A 250 -4.66 9.43 -4.49
CA PRO A 250 -5.38 9.60 -5.76
C PRO A 250 -5.67 8.29 -6.52
N TYR A 251 -4.90 7.23 -6.28
CA TYR A 251 -5.12 5.93 -6.92
C TYR A 251 -6.38 5.21 -6.42
N PHE A 252 -6.98 5.62 -5.30
CA PHE A 252 -8.25 5.06 -4.84
C PHE A 252 -9.49 5.74 -5.45
N ASP A 253 -9.32 6.63 -6.44
CA ASP A 253 -10.43 7.24 -7.16
C ASP A 253 -11.29 6.19 -7.91
N GLY A 254 -12.60 6.25 -7.71
CA GLY A 254 -13.54 5.32 -8.32
C GLY A 254 -13.56 5.40 -9.86
N ALA A 255 -13.35 6.58 -10.44
CA ALA A 255 -13.28 6.74 -11.90
C ALA A 255 -12.02 6.08 -12.48
N LEU A 256 -10.92 6.06 -11.71
CA LEU A 256 -9.71 5.34 -12.09
C LEU A 256 -9.94 3.82 -12.04
N LEU A 257 -10.56 3.32 -10.98
CA LEU A 257 -10.96 1.91 -10.89
C LEU A 257 -11.86 1.52 -12.06
N ASP A 258 -12.89 2.31 -12.36
CA ASP A 258 -13.81 2.09 -13.48
C ASP A 258 -13.10 2.05 -14.83
N ALA A 259 -12.12 2.94 -15.05
CA ALA A 259 -11.28 2.94 -16.25
C ALA A 259 -10.49 1.62 -16.37
N VAL A 260 -9.83 1.19 -15.29
CA VAL A 260 -9.05 -0.05 -15.25
C VAL A 260 -9.94 -1.27 -15.46
N VAL A 261 -11.05 -1.41 -14.73
CA VAL A 261 -11.93 -2.58 -14.85
C VAL A 261 -12.69 -2.64 -16.18
N SER A 262 -12.75 -1.54 -16.93
CA SER A 262 -13.36 -1.54 -18.27
C SER A 262 -12.60 -2.37 -19.30
N VAL A 263 -11.30 -2.59 -19.12
CA VAL A 263 -10.46 -3.46 -19.96
C VAL A 263 -10.60 -4.91 -19.51
N PRO A 264 -10.58 -5.94 -20.36
CA PRO A 264 -10.59 -7.32 -19.88
C PRO A 264 -9.38 -7.69 -19.01
N SER A 265 -9.60 -8.42 -17.91
CA SER A 265 -8.58 -8.75 -16.89
C SER A 265 -7.25 -9.30 -17.44
N TRP A 266 -7.27 -10.18 -18.43
CA TRP A 266 -6.05 -10.76 -19.05
C TRP A 266 -5.30 -9.82 -20.00
N ARG A 267 -5.76 -8.59 -20.19
CA ARG A 267 -5.06 -7.52 -20.94
C ARG A 267 -4.48 -6.43 -20.06
N ARG A 268 -4.91 -6.32 -18.80
CA ARG A 268 -4.46 -5.24 -17.88
C ARG A 268 -3.04 -5.44 -17.36
N PHE A 269 -2.58 -6.70 -17.31
CA PHE A 269 -1.39 -7.09 -16.57
C PHE A 269 -0.37 -7.83 -17.42
N SER A 270 0.90 -7.72 -17.03
CA SER A 270 2.02 -8.41 -17.66
C SER A 270 2.97 -8.95 -16.60
N VAL A 271 3.45 -10.17 -16.82
CA VAL A 271 4.56 -10.77 -16.07
C VAL A 271 5.92 -10.27 -16.56
N ARG A 272 5.95 -9.54 -17.69
CA ARG A 272 7.18 -9.09 -18.37
C ARG A 272 7.38 -7.58 -18.31
N ARG A 273 6.31 -6.81 -18.13
CA ARG A 273 6.33 -5.36 -18.05
C ARG A 273 5.82 -4.96 -16.68
N TYR A 274 6.58 -4.13 -15.99
CA TYR A 274 6.17 -3.54 -14.72
C TYR A 274 5.10 -2.46 -14.99
N LYS A 275 3.93 -2.57 -14.34
CA LYS A 275 2.80 -1.62 -14.42
C LYS A 275 2.47 -1.12 -15.85
N PRO A 276 2.20 -2.02 -16.83
CA PRO A 276 2.10 -1.65 -18.24
C PRO A 276 1.04 -0.58 -18.51
N MET A 277 -0.13 -0.67 -17.88
CA MET A 277 -1.21 0.31 -18.09
C MET A 277 -0.88 1.69 -17.52
N LEU A 278 -0.09 1.78 -16.44
CA LEU A 278 0.38 3.07 -15.91
C LEU A 278 1.42 3.68 -16.85
N VAL A 279 2.38 2.87 -17.29
CA VAL A 279 3.41 3.30 -18.25
C VAL A 279 2.80 3.69 -19.60
N ASP A 280 1.83 2.94 -20.11
CA ASP A 280 1.22 3.23 -21.41
C ASP A 280 0.26 4.44 -21.34
N SER A 281 -0.29 4.76 -20.17
CA SER A 281 -1.18 5.92 -20.01
C SER A 281 -0.44 7.22 -19.73
N ILE A 282 0.66 7.19 -18.97
CA ILE A 282 1.35 8.40 -18.45
C ILE A 282 2.85 8.40 -18.78
N GLY A 283 3.35 7.39 -19.50
CA GLY A 283 4.78 7.19 -19.77
C GLY A 283 5.46 8.34 -20.47
N ASP A 284 4.74 9.12 -21.26
CA ASP A 284 5.27 10.33 -21.92
C ASP A 284 5.75 11.38 -20.91
N LEU A 285 5.20 11.37 -19.68
CA LEU A 285 5.62 12.25 -18.58
C LEU A 285 6.73 11.64 -17.72
N LEU A 286 6.87 10.31 -17.70
CA LEU A 286 7.84 9.62 -16.85
C LEU A 286 9.26 9.74 -17.41
N PRO A 287 10.30 9.92 -16.58
CA PRO A 287 11.69 9.76 -17.01
C PRO A 287 11.95 8.34 -17.56
N GLU A 288 12.97 8.19 -18.41
CA GLU A 288 13.29 6.91 -19.04
C GLU A 288 13.62 5.83 -17.99
N GLU A 289 14.30 6.22 -16.92
CA GLU A 289 14.65 5.36 -15.79
C GLU A 289 13.41 4.75 -15.15
N HIS A 290 12.31 5.51 -15.06
CA HIS A 290 11.04 5.00 -14.54
C HIS A 290 10.33 4.13 -15.57
N ARG A 291 10.34 4.49 -16.85
CA ARG A 291 9.71 3.68 -17.91
C ARG A 291 10.35 2.29 -18.06
N GLN A 292 11.67 2.21 -17.89
CA GLN A 292 12.43 0.97 -18.01
C GLN A 292 12.49 0.15 -16.71
N ARG A 293 11.96 0.71 -15.60
CA ARG A 293 11.96 0.04 -14.29
C ARG A 293 11.22 -1.30 -14.37
N ASP A 294 11.87 -2.35 -13.91
CA ASP A 294 11.33 -3.73 -13.93
C ASP A 294 10.82 -4.21 -12.56
N THR A 295 11.24 -3.55 -11.48
CA THR A 295 11.01 -3.98 -10.09
C THR A 295 10.86 -2.80 -9.13
N LYS A 296 10.14 -3.00 -8.01
CA LYS A 296 10.05 -2.03 -6.90
C LYS A 296 11.20 -2.26 -5.91
N GLY A 297 11.67 -1.20 -5.25
CA GLY A 297 12.54 -1.34 -4.07
C GLY A 297 11.83 -2.15 -2.98
N VAL A 298 12.57 -2.97 -2.24
CA VAL A 298 12.03 -3.82 -1.18
C VAL A 298 12.53 -3.30 0.16
N PHE A 299 11.64 -2.75 0.98
CA PHE A 299 11.94 -2.21 2.32
C PHE A 299 12.09 -3.29 3.41
N ALA A 300 12.15 -4.58 3.04
CA ALA A 300 12.17 -5.68 4.02
C ALA A 300 13.36 -5.57 5.00
N ALA A 301 14.51 -5.05 4.56
CA ALA A 301 15.68 -4.88 5.41
C ALA A 301 15.41 -3.96 6.60
N ASP A 302 14.69 -2.86 6.39
CA ASP A 302 14.36 -1.89 7.44
C ASP A 302 13.38 -2.49 8.45
N PHE A 303 12.44 -3.32 8.00
CA PHE A 303 11.55 -4.05 8.90
C PHE A 303 12.30 -5.11 9.74
N HIS A 304 13.23 -5.86 9.15
CA HIS A 304 14.11 -6.75 9.92
C HIS A 304 14.93 -5.98 10.96
N HIS A 305 15.48 -4.83 10.58
CA HIS A 305 16.24 -3.97 11.47
C HIS A 305 15.34 -3.42 12.60
N GLY A 306 14.17 -2.86 12.27
CA GLY A 306 13.23 -2.34 13.25
C GLY A 306 12.78 -3.39 14.27
N VAL A 307 12.47 -4.62 13.82
CA VAL A 307 12.15 -5.74 14.74
C VAL A 307 13.34 -6.08 15.63
N ARG A 308 14.57 -6.08 15.10
CA ARG A 308 15.78 -6.38 15.88
C ARG A 308 16.07 -5.30 16.91
N ALA A 309 16.00 -4.03 16.51
CA ALA A 309 16.26 -2.88 17.37
C ALA A 309 15.20 -2.75 18.48
N ASN A 310 13.95 -3.10 18.18
CA ASN A 310 12.81 -2.97 19.08
C ASN A 310 12.27 -4.33 19.59
N LEU A 311 13.11 -5.38 19.63
CA LEU A 311 12.66 -6.77 19.83
C LEU A 311 11.79 -6.94 21.09
N SER A 312 12.20 -6.38 22.22
CA SER A 312 11.45 -6.46 23.48
C SER A 312 10.06 -5.86 23.36
N ARG A 313 9.91 -4.74 22.66
CA ARG A 313 8.63 -4.07 22.42
C ARG A 313 7.75 -4.89 21.48
N VAL A 314 8.30 -5.39 20.37
CA VAL A 314 7.55 -6.23 19.42
C VAL A 314 7.09 -7.53 20.07
N LEU A 315 7.90 -8.15 20.92
CA LEU A 315 7.51 -9.34 21.69
C LEU A 315 6.44 -9.05 22.74
N ALA A 316 6.38 -7.84 23.29
CA ALA A 316 5.33 -7.43 24.21
C ALA A 316 3.98 -7.30 23.49
N LEU A 317 3.96 -6.86 22.23
CA LEU A 317 2.75 -6.82 21.40
C LEU A 317 2.24 -8.23 21.05
N ALA A 318 3.13 -9.22 20.94
CA ALA A 318 2.78 -10.58 20.50
C ALA A 318 1.93 -11.39 21.49
N ASP A 319 1.80 -10.95 22.74
CA ASP A 319 1.06 -11.64 23.82
C ASP A 319 0.12 -10.66 24.55
N ALA A 320 -0.41 -9.67 23.81
CA ALA A 320 -1.20 -8.59 24.37
C ALA A 320 -2.71 -8.85 24.18
N ARG A 321 -3.42 -7.94 23.52
CA ARG A 321 -4.89 -7.88 23.56
C ARG A 321 -5.52 -8.91 22.65
N LEU A 322 -4.98 -9.12 21.45
CA LEU A 322 -5.50 -10.11 20.51
C LEU A 322 -5.32 -11.53 21.06
N ALA A 323 -4.26 -11.77 21.82
CA ALA A 323 -4.04 -13.02 22.54
C ALA A 323 -5.09 -13.22 23.64
N GLY A 324 -5.32 -12.19 24.45
CA GLY A 324 -6.39 -12.18 25.46
C GLY A 324 -7.80 -12.39 24.88
N MET A 325 -8.04 -11.95 23.64
CA MET A 325 -9.29 -12.19 22.90
C MET A 325 -9.36 -13.56 22.19
N GLY A 326 -8.30 -14.37 22.23
CA GLY A 326 -8.24 -15.66 21.54
C GLY A 326 -8.22 -15.56 20.01
N LEU A 327 -7.86 -14.39 19.47
CA LEU A 327 -7.74 -14.16 18.02
C LEU A 327 -6.38 -14.61 17.47
N ILE A 328 -5.35 -14.60 18.33
CA ILE A 328 -4.01 -15.09 18.01
C ILE A 328 -3.51 -16.12 19.02
N ASP A 329 -2.62 -17.00 18.57
CA ASP A 329 -1.78 -17.86 19.42
C ASP A 329 -0.40 -17.18 19.59
N PRO A 330 -0.01 -16.76 20.82
CA PRO A 330 1.24 -16.06 21.08
C PRO A 330 2.50 -16.88 20.75
N ALA A 331 2.48 -18.19 20.97
CA ALA A 331 3.68 -19.02 20.84
C ALA A 331 4.27 -19.03 19.41
N PRO A 332 3.51 -19.36 18.36
CA PRO A 332 4.00 -19.27 16.98
C PRO A 332 4.27 -17.83 16.53
N LEU A 333 3.56 -16.83 17.08
CA LEU A 333 3.82 -15.42 16.74
C LEU A 333 5.18 -14.96 17.28
N ARG A 334 5.49 -15.25 18.55
CA ARG A 334 6.78 -14.95 19.17
C ARG A 334 7.93 -15.66 18.46
N ALA A 335 7.74 -16.92 18.06
CA ALA A 335 8.72 -17.64 17.27
C ALA A 335 8.98 -16.96 15.91
N ALA A 336 7.94 -16.49 15.23
CA ALA A 336 8.07 -15.74 13.99
C ALA A 336 8.81 -14.40 14.21
N VAL A 337 8.50 -13.67 15.28
CA VAL A 337 9.19 -12.41 15.65
C VAL A 337 10.69 -12.65 15.90
N HIS A 338 11.04 -13.70 16.66
CA HIS A 338 12.44 -14.08 16.87
C HIS A 338 13.14 -14.45 15.55
N GLY A 339 12.48 -15.22 14.69
CA GLY A 339 13.00 -15.57 13.37
C GLY A 339 13.30 -14.33 12.54
N VAL A 340 12.35 -13.39 12.46
CA VAL A 340 12.51 -12.12 11.74
C VAL A 340 13.65 -11.28 12.29
N ALA A 341 13.80 -11.20 13.62
CA ALA A 341 14.93 -10.49 14.24
C ALA A 341 16.28 -11.08 13.80
N LEU A 342 16.34 -12.40 13.61
CA LEU A 342 17.50 -13.14 13.10
C LEU A 342 17.64 -13.11 11.56
N GLY A 343 16.71 -12.48 10.85
CA GLY A 343 16.73 -12.35 9.39
C GLY A 343 15.99 -13.45 8.63
N ALA A 344 15.17 -14.27 9.30
CA ALA A 344 14.33 -15.27 8.63
C ALA A 344 13.13 -14.62 7.92
N ASP A 345 12.82 -15.09 6.72
CA ASP A 345 11.63 -14.67 5.99
C ASP A 345 10.33 -14.95 6.77
N THR A 346 9.32 -14.11 6.55
CA THR A 346 8.00 -14.25 7.17
C THR A 346 6.88 -13.82 6.22
N ILE A 347 5.63 -14.05 6.64
CA ILE A 347 4.45 -13.52 5.99
C ILE A 347 4.24 -12.08 6.46
N TRP A 348 5.08 -11.17 5.96
CA TRP A 348 5.13 -9.76 6.39
C TRP A 348 3.76 -9.09 6.49
N PRO A 349 2.87 -9.15 5.48
CA PRO A 349 1.55 -8.51 5.57
C PRO A 349 0.74 -8.98 6.79
N SER A 350 0.76 -10.29 7.08
CA SER A 350 0.04 -10.86 8.22
C SER A 350 0.67 -10.48 9.56
N LEU A 351 2.00 -10.44 9.64
CA LEU A 351 2.71 -10.01 10.85
C LEU A 351 2.43 -8.53 11.14
N LEU A 352 2.58 -7.66 10.14
CA LEU A 352 2.34 -6.22 10.28
C LEU A 352 0.87 -5.92 10.61
N THR A 353 -0.08 -6.68 10.05
CA THR A 353 -1.51 -6.55 10.39
C THR A 353 -1.77 -6.81 11.87
N VAL A 354 -1.20 -7.90 12.42
CA VAL A 354 -1.36 -8.24 13.85
C VAL A 354 -0.73 -7.15 14.73
N MET A 355 0.49 -6.71 14.39
CA MET A 355 1.18 -5.68 15.18
C MET A 355 0.47 -4.32 15.12
N SER A 356 -0.03 -3.93 13.93
CA SER A 356 -0.82 -2.70 13.77
C SER A 356 -2.11 -2.76 14.58
N ALA A 357 -2.79 -3.91 14.60
CA ALA A 357 -4.00 -4.10 15.39
C ALA A 357 -3.73 -4.02 16.90
N GLU A 358 -2.63 -4.60 17.40
CA GLU A 358 -2.24 -4.47 18.82
C GLU A 358 -1.94 -3.01 19.20
N MET A 359 -1.17 -2.30 18.37
CA MET A 359 -0.86 -0.88 18.59
C MET A 359 -2.11 0.00 18.51
N TRP A 360 -3.03 -0.29 17.59
CA TRP A 360 -4.31 0.41 17.48
C TRP A 360 -5.21 0.19 18.69
N LEU A 361 -5.36 -1.05 19.17
CA LEU A 361 -6.14 -1.33 20.37
C LEU A 361 -5.57 -0.60 21.59
N GLU A 362 -4.24 -0.55 21.72
CA GLU A 362 -3.58 0.25 22.76
C GLU A 362 -3.93 1.74 22.64
N ALA A 363 -3.88 2.30 21.42
CA ALA A 363 -4.23 3.69 21.18
C ALA A 363 -5.69 4.00 21.54
N VAL A 364 -6.63 3.12 21.15
CA VAL A 364 -8.07 3.27 21.46
C VAL A 364 -8.33 3.23 22.96
N GLU A 365 -7.78 2.27 23.69
CA GLU A 365 -8.00 2.13 25.14
C GLU A 365 -7.43 3.30 25.93
N THR A 366 -6.32 3.84 25.47
CA THR A 366 -5.64 4.93 26.16
C THR A 366 -6.21 6.30 25.75
N ALA A 367 -6.95 6.38 24.64
CA ALA A 367 -7.49 7.64 24.13
C ALA A 367 -8.41 8.29 25.17
N PRO A 368 -8.39 9.63 25.31
CA PRO A 368 -9.29 10.32 26.22
C PRO A 368 -10.73 10.02 25.82
N ALA A 369 -11.56 9.64 26.80
CA ALA A 369 -12.97 9.39 26.57
C ALA A 369 -13.64 10.64 25.96
N THR A 370 -14.37 10.45 24.87
CA THR A 370 -15.18 11.53 24.27
C THR A 370 -16.21 11.98 25.30
N SER A 371 -16.12 13.23 25.74
CA SER A 371 -17.11 13.82 26.62
C SER A 371 -18.14 14.58 25.79
N TRP A 372 -19.42 14.22 25.94
CA TRP A 372 -20.52 14.94 25.32
C TRP A 372 -20.95 16.05 26.26
N GLY A 373 -20.72 17.31 25.85
CA GLY A 373 -21.20 18.50 26.55
C GLY A 373 -22.51 19.03 25.96
N PRO A 374 -23.32 19.77 26.72
CA PRO A 374 -24.44 20.51 26.15
C PRO A 374 -23.93 21.45 25.05
N ALA A 375 -24.64 21.53 23.94
CA ALA A 375 -24.31 22.45 22.85
C ALA A 375 -24.15 23.86 23.43
N LYS A 376 -23.02 24.53 23.16
CA LYS A 376 -22.84 25.93 23.54
C LYS A 376 -23.96 26.72 22.85
N GLU A 377 -24.79 27.41 23.63
CA GLU A 377 -25.77 28.34 23.09
C GLU A 377 -25.03 29.32 22.19
N VAL A 378 -25.38 29.30 20.90
CA VAL A 378 -24.93 30.32 19.96
C VAL A 378 -25.66 31.58 20.36
N VAL A 379 -24.99 32.44 21.13
CA VAL A 379 -25.50 33.78 21.44
C VAL A 379 -25.56 34.53 20.11
N ALA A 380 -26.78 34.85 19.69
CA ALA A 380 -27.09 35.56 18.45
C ALA A 380 -26.67 37.03 18.48
#